data_AF-L7F386-F1
#
_entry.id   AF-L7F386-F1
#
_cell.length_a   1.000
_cell.length_b   1.000
_cell.length_c   1.000
_cell.angle_alpha   90.00
_cell.angle_beta   90.00
_cell.angle_gamma   90.00
#
_symmetry.space_group_name_H-M   'P 1'
#
loop_
_entity.id
_entity.type
_entity.pdbx_description
1 polymer ?
#
loop_
_entity_poly.entity_id
_entity_poly.type
_entity_poly.pdbx_seq_one_letter_code
_entity_poly.pdbx_strand_id
1 'polypeptide(L)'
;MDGKTTEDVQTLKLSVPVEEEEEVEELDAEGDPIKNEDGSTKLKVEKYYKTVHYEVDLGKVSRDKLEKALAPFLKNAREAQAPVIRGAQATLTAPKGKSPHDLDAIRAWAKGAGHEVKDRGRIASTIIEAYYRSTGKTNPDA
;
A
#
# COMPACT_ATOMS: atom_id res chain seq x y z
N MET A 1 26.88 -22.78 22.05
CA MET A 1 25.97 -22.30 20.99
C MET A 1 24.56 -22.37 21.57
N ASP A 2 24.23 -21.41 22.43
CA ASP A 2 22.99 -21.46 23.21
C ASP A 2 21.78 -21.11 22.35
N GLY A 3 20.96 -22.13 22.10
CA GLY A 3 19.64 -22.00 21.49
C GLY A 3 18.70 -21.24 22.40
N LYS A 4 18.73 -19.91 22.30
CA LYS A 4 17.70 -19.06 22.89
C LYS A 4 16.58 -18.90 21.87
N THR A 5 15.46 -19.54 22.18
CA THR A 5 14.19 -19.50 21.47
C THR A 5 13.81 -18.07 21.06
N THR A 6 13.62 -17.89 19.76
CA THR A 6 13.11 -16.71 19.07
C THR A 6 11.60 -16.56 19.30
N GLU A 7 11.15 -16.41 20.54
CA GLU A 7 9.70 -16.45 20.81
C GLU A 7 8.98 -15.11 20.65
N ASP A 8 9.68 -13.98 20.55
CA ASP A 8 9.05 -12.66 20.39
C ASP A 8 9.87 -11.72 19.48
N VAL A 9 10.30 -12.18 18.30
CA VAL A 9 10.91 -11.31 17.29
C VAL A 9 9.83 -10.79 16.36
N GLN A 10 9.73 -9.46 16.25
CA GLN A 10 8.79 -8.79 15.36
C GLN A 10 9.54 -7.99 14.30
N THR A 11 9.16 -8.17 13.05
CA THR A 11 9.66 -7.36 11.93
C THR A 11 8.97 -5.99 11.92
N LEU A 12 9.75 -4.93 12.07
CA LEU A 12 9.29 -3.55 11.96
C LEU A 12 9.76 -2.97 10.63
N LYS A 13 8.87 -2.23 9.97
CA LYS A 13 9.18 -1.48 8.75
C LYS A 13 9.29 -0.01 9.09
N LEU A 14 10.40 0.61 8.70
CA LEU A 14 10.69 2.01 8.96
C LEU A 14 10.77 2.74 7.63
N SER A 15 10.15 3.92 7.56
CA SER A 15 10.30 4.84 6.43
C SER A 15 10.98 6.09 6.96
N VAL A 16 12.19 6.36 6.49
CA VAL A 16 13.05 7.41 7.01
C VAL A 16 13.31 8.42 5.89
N PRO A 17 12.97 9.70 6.05
CA PRO A 17 13.42 10.73 5.13
C PRO A 17 14.91 10.96 5.34
N VAL A 18 15.70 10.71 4.30
CA VAL A 18 17.14 10.94 4.26
C VAL A 18 17.40 12.12 3.34
N GLU A 19 18.17 13.09 3.81
CA GLU A 19 18.66 14.20 2.97
C GLU A 19 19.75 13.64 2.05
N GLU A 20 19.57 13.78 0.75
CA GLU A 20 20.56 13.49 -0.28
C GLU A 20 20.91 14.78 -1.01
N GLU A 21 22.13 14.82 -1.55
CA GLU A 21 22.66 15.93 -2.33
C GLU A 21 22.93 15.43 -3.75
N GLU A 22 22.47 16.19 -4.75
CA GLU A 22 22.76 15.92 -6.16
C GLU A 22 23.45 17.15 -6.78
N GLU A 23 24.52 16.90 -7.52
CA GLU A 23 25.16 17.92 -8.35
C GLU A 23 24.35 18.04 -9.65
N VAL A 24 23.68 19.17 -9.82
CA VAL A 24 22.87 19.46 -11.00
C VAL A 24 23.46 20.62 -11.77
N GLU A 25 23.28 20.62 -13.08
CA GLU A 25 23.71 21.73 -13.94
C GLU A 25 22.95 23.01 -13.55
N GLU A 26 23.69 24.11 -13.39
CA GLU A 26 23.09 25.42 -13.19
C GLU A 26 22.57 25.91 -14.55
N LEU A 27 21.26 26.10 -14.65
CA LEU A 27 20.59 26.57 -15.86
C LEU A 27 20.32 28.08 -15.78
N ASP A 28 20.34 28.75 -16.93
CA ASP A 28 19.92 30.15 -17.05
C ASP A 28 18.38 30.31 -17.13
N ALA A 29 17.90 31.51 -17.44
CA ALA A 29 16.46 31.80 -17.49
C ALA A 29 15.76 31.12 -18.69
N GLU A 30 16.55 30.75 -19.71
CA GLU A 30 16.12 30.07 -20.92
C GLU A 30 16.19 28.54 -20.77
N GLY A 31 16.87 28.04 -19.74
CA GLY A 31 17.01 26.62 -19.41
C GLY A 31 18.28 25.98 -19.99
N ASP A 32 19.25 26.78 -20.43
CA ASP A 32 20.51 26.32 -20.99
C ASP A 32 21.60 26.21 -19.91
N PRO A 33 22.52 25.23 -19.98
CA PRO A 33 23.58 25.07 -18.98
C PRO A 33 24.56 26.25 -18.97
N ILE A 34 24.72 26.87 -17.79
CA ILE A 34 25.69 27.93 -17.57
C ILE A 34 27.09 27.34 -17.62
N LYS A 35 28.00 27.97 -18.35
CA LYS A 35 29.40 27.54 -18.48
C LYS A 35 30.34 28.36 -17.61
N ASN A 36 31.34 27.69 -17.06
CA ASN A 36 32.50 28.32 -16.43
C ASN A 36 33.46 28.89 -17.50
N GLU A 37 34.44 29.68 -17.06
CA GLU A 37 35.44 30.30 -17.96
C GLU A 37 36.30 29.28 -18.73
N ASP A 38 36.44 28.06 -18.21
CA ASP A 38 37.14 26.95 -18.84
C ASP A 38 36.28 26.16 -19.85
N GLY A 39 35.02 26.55 -20.04
CA GLY A 39 34.06 25.89 -20.93
C GLY A 39 33.36 24.68 -20.32
N SER A 40 33.65 24.31 -19.07
CA SER A 40 32.90 23.27 -18.34
C SER A 40 31.52 23.76 -17.91
N THR A 41 30.58 22.84 -17.73
CA THR A 41 29.25 23.17 -17.17
C THR A 41 29.37 23.52 -15.69
N LYS A 42 28.73 24.61 -15.28
CA LYS A 42 28.64 25.01 -13.89
C LYS A 42 27.64 24.10 -13.17
N LEU A 43 28.10 23.47 -12.09
CA LEU A 43 27.27 22.60 -11.26
C LEU A 43 26.89 23.33 -9.96
N LYS A 44 25.67 23.09 -9.49
CA LYS A 44 25.21 23.47 -8.15
C LYS A 44 24.83 22.22 -7.38
N VAL A 45 24.96 22.27 -6.05
CA VAL A 45 24.46 21.20 -5.17
C VAL A 45 23.01 21.50 -4.81
N GLU A 46 22.11 20.58 -5.17
CA GLU A 46 20.70 20.64 -4.78
C GLU A 46 20.42 19.57 -3.71
N LYS A 47 19.80 19.99 -2.61
CA LYS A 47 19.42 19.11 -1.49
C LYS A 47 17.98 18.65 -1.69
N TYR A 48 17.74 17.36 -1.54
CA TYR A 48 16.40 16.79 -1.56
C TYR A 48 16.21 15.74 -0.48
N TYR A 49 14.96 15.51 -0.08
CA TYR A 49 14.63 14.43 0.84
C TYR A 49 14.11 13.22 0.06
N LYS A 50 14.76 12.09 0.27
CA LYS A 50 14.35 10.79 -0.25
C LYS A 50 13.87 9.93 0.89
N THR A 51 12.71 9.29 0.72
CA THR A 51 12.24 8.32 1.71
C THR A 51 12.92 6.99 1.45
N VAL A 52 13.67 6.50 2.45
CA VAL A 52 14.31 5.18 2.43
C VAL A 52 13.53 4.24 3.33
N HIS A 53 13.27 3.03 2.85
CA HIS A 53 12.54 2.00 3.58
C HIS A 53 13.50 0.95 4.13
N TYR A 54 13.40 0.68 5.43
CA TYR A 54 14.17 -0.34 6.13
C TYR A 54 13.25 -1.38 6.76
N GLU A 55 13.72 -2.61 6.86
CA GLU A 55 13.10 -3.66 7.66
C GLU A 55 14.10 -4.08 8.74
N VAL A 56 13.60 -4.24 9.97
CA VAL A 56 14.42 -4.65 11.10
C VAL A 56 13.65 -5.60 11.99
N ASP A 57 14.28 -6.74 12.29
CA ASP A 57 13.74 -7.74 13.20
C ASP A 57 14.20 -7.44 14.63
N LEU A 58 13.24 -7.07 15.48
CA LEU A 58 13.52 -6.70 16.87
C LEU A 58 12.85 -7.65 17.83
N GLY A 59 13.63 -8.14 18.79
CA GLY A 59 13.10 -8.73 20.02
C GLY A 59 12.53 -7.66 20.96
N LYS A 60 11.72 -8.09 21.92
CA LYS A 60 11.05 -7.23 22.93
C LYS A 60 11.92 -6.09 23.47
N VAL A 61 13.13 -6.39 23.97
CA VAL A 61 14.01 -5.39 24.59
C VAL A 61 14.45 -4.30 23.61
N SER A 62 14.80 -4.68 22.37
CA SER A 62 15.25 -3.71 21.36
C SER A 62 14.09 -2.88 20.82
N ARG A 63 12.91 -3.48 20.71
CA ARG A 63 11.67 -2.76 20.38
C ARG A 63 11.34 -1.71 21.44
N ASP A 64 11.36 -2.07 22.71
CA ASP A 64 11.05 -1.13 23.80
C ASP A 64 12.05 0.04 23.83
N LYS A 65 13.31 -0.18 23.41
CA LYS A 65 14.29 0.91 23.22
C LYS A 65 13.92 1.82 22.05
N LEU A 66 13.52 1.25 20.91
CA LEU A 66 13.10 2.01 19.74
C LEU A 66 11.88 2.89 20.06
N GLU A 67 10.87 2.32 20.72
CA GLU A 67 9.65 3.04 21.10
C GLU A 67 9.95 4.23 22.04
N LYS A 68 10.81 4.02 23.04
CA LYS A 68 11.28 5.09 23.93
C LYS A 68 12.04 6.19 23.20
N ALA A 69 12.88 5.82 22.22
CA ALA A 69 13.62 6.79 21.41
C ALA A 69 12.68 7.63 20.53
N LEU A 70 11.57 7.05 20.07
CA LEU A 70 10.58 7.75 19.24
C LEU A 70 9.58 8.61 20.06
N ALA A 71 9.44 8.36 21.36
CA ALA A 71 8.46 9.03 22.22
C ALA A 71 8.42 10.58 22.13
N PRO A 72 9.55 11.32 22.06
CA PRO A 72 9.52 12.78 21.92
C PRO A 72 8.88 13.24 20.60
N PHE A 73 9.08 12.48 19.52
CA PHE A 73 8.54 12.79 18.20
C PHE A 73 7.05 12.42 18.11
N LEU A 74 6.67 11.30 18.72
CA LEU A 74 5.28 10.83 18.77
C LEU A 74 4.34 11.79 19.53
N LYS A 75 4.86 12.52 20.53
CA LYS A 75 4.06 13.48 21.33
C LYS A 75 3.34 14.53 20.48
N ASN A 76 3.95 14.96 19.37
CA ASN A 76 3.38 15.95 18.44
C ASN A 76 2.93 15.32 17.12
N ALA A 77 3.04 14.00 16.98
CA ALA A 77 2.65 13.30 15.77
C ALA A 77 1.14 13.07 15.76
N ARG A 78 0.56 13.05 14.56
CA ARG A 78 -0.79 12.53 14.33
C ARG A 78 -0.68 11.15 13.69
N GLU A 79 -1.62 10.28 13.98
CA GLU A 79 -1.73 9.00 13.29
C GLU A 79 -2.01 9.26 11.80
N ALA A 80 -1.08 8.84 10.95
CA ALA A 80 -1.28 8.84 9.50
C ALA A 80 -2.03 7.56 9.11
N GLN A 81 -2.84 7.60 8.04
CA GLN A 81 -3.30 6.35 7.44
C GLN A 81 -2.08 5.50 7.11
N ALA A 82 -2.07 4.25 7.61
CA ALA A 82 -1.00 3.33 7.34
C ALA A 82 -0.79 3.24 5.82
N PRO A 83 0.45 3.43 5.31
CA PRO A 83 0.75 3.12 3.92
C PRO A 83 0.27 1.71 3.64
N VAL A 84 -0.39 1.50 2.49
CA VAL A 84 -0.78 0.14 2.07
C VAL A 84 0.51 -0.62 1.75
N ILE A 85 1.13 -1.22 2.77
CA ILE A 85 2.26 -2.12 2.62
C ILE A 85 1.70 -3.39 1.99
N ARG A 86 1.72 -3.48 0.66
CA ARG A 86 1.55 -4.74 -0.07
C ARG A 86 2.75 -5.64 0.29
N GLY A 87 2.67 -6.40 1.38
CA GLY A 87 3.73 -7.35 1.73
C GLY A 87 3.84 -7.80 3.17
N ALA A 88 3.14 -7.19 4.13
CA ALA A 88 2.95 -7.85 5.42
C ALA A 88 1.71 -8.73 5.31
N GLN A 89 1.83 -10.00 5.70
CA GLN A 89 0.76 -10.99 5.71
C GLN A 89 -0.61 -10.36 5.87
N ALA A 90 -1.37 -10.42 4.78
CA ALA A 90 -2.78 -10.26 4.81
C ALA A 90 -3.38 -11.37 5.70
N THR A 91 -3.45 -11.14 7.01
CA THR A 91 -4.67 -11.48 7.76
C THR A 91 -5.73 -10.41 7.47
N LEU A 92 -5.83 -10.02 6.20
CA LEU A 92 -7.02 -9.42 5.66
C LEU A 92 -7.98 -10.58 5.48
N THR A 93 -8.94 -10.71 6.39
CA THR A 93 -10.33 -10.80 5.92
C THR A 93 -10.40 -9.95 4.67
N ALA A 94 -10.47 -10.61 3.51
CA ALA A 94 -10.50 -9.95 2.22
C ALA A 94 -11.45 -8.76 2.36
N PRO A 95 -11.07 -7.54 1.91
CA PRO A 95 -12.01 -6.44 1.87
C PRO A 95 -13.26 -7.03 1.25
N LYS A 96 -14.39 -6.94 1.97
CA LYS A 96 -15.69 -7.40 1.50
C LYS A 96 -16.00 -6.48 0.32
N GLY A 97 -15.39 -6.79 -0.82
CA GLY A 97 -15.54 -6.11 -2.07
C GLY A 97 -17.03 -6.09 -2.26
N LYS A 98 -17.61 -4.90 -2.21
CA LYS A 98 -19.01 -4.73 -2.52
C LYS A 98 -19.11 -5.26 -3.95
N SER A 99 -19.75 -6.41 -4.09
CA SER A 99 -19.89 -7.02 -5.41
C SER A 99 -20.49 -5.95 -6.32
N PRO A 100 -19.97 -5.77 -7.55
CA PRO A 100 -20.55 -4.83 -8.49
C PRO A 100 -21.98 -5.24 -8.89
N HIS A 101 -22.39 -6.46 -8.52
CA HIS A 101 -23.72 -6.99 -8.73
C HIS A 101 -24.66 -6.72 -7.55
N ASP A 102 -25.93 -6.52 -7.88
CA ASP A 102 -27.02 -6.59 -6.92
C ASP A 102 -27.31 -8.05 -6.56
N LEU A 103 -26.57 -8.57 -5.58
CA LEU A 103 -26.66 -9.98 -5.17
C LEU A 103 -28.04 -10.34 -4.60
N ASP A 104 -28.78 -9.38 -4.04
CA ASP A 104 -30.11 -9.66 -3.47
C ASP A 104 -31.14 -9.81 -4.59
N ALA A 105 -31.10 -8.95 -5.61
CA ALA A 105 -31.91 -9.11 -6.82
C ALA A 105 -31.60 -10.41 -7.57
N ILE A 106 -30.31 -10.76 -7.70
CA ILE A 106 -29.89 -12.01 -8.35
C ILE A 106 -30.39 -13.22 -7.57
N ARG A 107 -30.32 -13.23 -6.23
CA ARG A 107 -30.85 -14.35 -5.42
C ARG A 107 -32.37 -14.49 -5.54
N ALA A 108 -33.10 -13.37 -5.52
CA ALA A 108 -34.56 -13.39 -5.66
C ALA A 108 -34.98 -13.98 -7.02
N TRP A 109 -34.33 -13.51 -8.09
CA TRP A 109 -34.55 -14.06 -9.43
C TRP A 109 -34.14 -15.53 -9.52
N ALA A 110 -32.96 -15.90 -9.00
CA ALA A 110 -32.45 -17.26 -9.04
C ALA A 110 -33.39 -18.25 -8.34
N LYS A 111 -33.90 -17.90 -7.15
CA LYS A 111 -34.91 -18.71 -6.44
C LYS A 111 -36.20 -18.87 -7.25
N GLY A 112 -36.67 -17.81 -7.90
CA GLY A 112 -37.86 -17.86 -8.77
C GLY A 112 -37.64 -18.64 -10.07
N ALA A 113 -36.42 -18.64 -10.61
CA ALA A 113 -36.01 -19.37 -11.80
C ALA A 113 -35.61 -20.83 -11.54
N GLY A 114 -35.67 -21.29 -10.28
CA GLY A 114 -35.33 -22.67 -9.89
C GLY A 114 -33.84 -22.95 -9.74
N HIS A 115 -32.99 -21.92 -9.65
CA HIS A 115 -31.56 -22.05 -9.40
C HIS A 115 -31.24 -22.15 -7.91
N GLU A 116 -30.35 -23.08 -7.55
CA GLU A 116 -29.89 -23.26 -6.17
C GLU A 116 -28.85 -22.18 -5.79
N VAL A 117 -29.20 -21.31 -4.84
CA VAL A 117 -28.34 -20.23 -4.34
C VAL A 117 -28.31 -20.20 -2.83
N LYS A 118 -27.13 -19.93 -2.25
CA LYS A 118 -26.97 -19.73 -0.81
C LYS A 118 -27.58 -18.39 -0.38
N ASP A 119 -28.15 -18.35 0.83
CA ASP A 119 -28.77 -17.14 1.38
C ASP A 119 -27.79 -15.99 1.60
N ARG A 120 -26.51 -16.30 1.81
CA ARG A 120 -25.44 -15.31 1.95
C ARG A 120 -24.16 -15.77 1.27
N GLY A 121 -23.36 -14.80 0.82
CA GLY A 121 -22.05 -15.03 0.21
C GLY A 121 -22.06 -14.93 -1.32
N ARG A 122 -20.99 -15.44 -1.93
CA ARG A 122 -20.77 -15.38 -3.39
C ARG A 122 -21.81 -16.22 -4.13
N ILE A 123 -22.30 -15.71 -5.26
CA ILE A 123 -23.18 -16.41 -6.20
C ILE A 123 -22.31 -16.95 -7.33
N ALA A 124 -22.64 -18.13 -7.87
CA ALA A 124 -21.92 -18.69 -9.01
C ALA A 124 -22.02 -17.76 -10.23
N SER A 125 -20.92 -17.59 -10.98
CA SER A 125 -20.86 -16.73 -12.17
C SER A 125 -21.91 -17.11 -13.21
N THR A 126 -22.17 -18.41 -13.38
CA THR A 126 -23.20 -18.93 -14.29
C THR A 126 -24.59 -18.39 -14.00
N ILE A 127 -24.94 -18.19 -12.73
CA ILE A 127 -26.24 -17.64 -12.30
C ILE A 127 -26.28 -16.13 -12.52
N ILE A 128 -25.15 -15.45 -12.29
CA ILE A 128 -25.01 -14.01 -12.54
C ILE A 128 -25.18 -13.72 -14.03
N GLU A 129 -24.50 -14.47 -14.90
CA GLU A 129 -24.63 -14.37 -16.36
C GLU A 129 -26.06 -14.64 -16.84
N ALA A 130 -26.70 -15.68 -16.31
CA ALA A 130 -28.09 -16.01 -16.65
C ALA A 130 -29.07 -14.91 -16.22
N TYR A 131 -28.82 -14.27 -15.07
CA TYR A 131 -29.60 -13.11 -14.62
C TYR A 131 -29.46 -11.93 -15.59
N TYR A 132 -28.23 -11.55 -15.97
CA TYR A 132 -28.01 -10.45 -16.90
C TYR A 132 -28.58 -10.75 -18.30
N ARG A 133 -28.43 -12.00 -18.77
CA ARG A 133 -29.02 -12.46 -20.03
C ARG A 133 -30.54 -12.40 -20.04
N SER A 134 -31.19 -12.77 -18.93
CA SER A 134 -32.65 -12.77 -18.82
C SER A 134 -33.24 -11.38 -18.59
N THR A 135 -32.52 -10.50 -17.88
CA THR A 135 -32.98 -9.13 -17.57
C THR A 135 -32.58 -8.09 -18.62
N GLY A 136 -31.73 -8.45 -19.59
CA GLY A 136 -31.22 -7.54 -20.62
C GLY A 136 -30.27 -6.46 -20.08
N LYS A 137 -29.86 -6.56 -18.81
CA LYS A 137 -28.88 -5.66 -18.19
C LYS A 137 -27.46 -6.05 -18.60
N THR A 138 -26.57 -5.09 -18.71
CA THR A 138 -25.14 -5.33 -18.94
C THR A 138 -24.49 -5.93 -17.71
N ASN A 139 -23.78 -7.04 -17.89
CA ASN A 139 -22.96 -7.66 -16.85
C ASN A 139 -21.67 -6.84 -16.69
N PRO A 140 -21.35 -6.27 -15.51
CA PRO A 140 -20.12 -5.50 -15.31
C PRO A 140 -18.83 -6.33 -15.40
N ASP A 141 -18.94 -7.67 -15.37
CA ASP A 141 -17.83 -8.60 -15.50
C ASP A 141 -17.65 -9.17 -16.93
N ALA A 142 -18.50 -8.78 -17.89
CA ALA A 142 -18.49 -9.29 -19.27
C ALA A 142 -17.64 -8.43 -20.23
#